data_AF-A0A0D1ZTI0-F1
#
_entry.id   AF-A0A0D1ZTI0-F1
#
_cell.length_a   1.000
_cell.length_b   1.000
_cell.length_c   1.000
_cell.angle_alpha   90.00
_cell.angle_beta   90.00
_cell.angle_gamma   90.00
#
_symmetry.space_group_name_H-M   'P 1'
#
loop_
_entity.id
_entity.type
_entity.pdbx_description
1 polymer ?
#
loop_
_entity_poly.entity_id
_entity_poly.type
_entity_poly.pdbx_seq_one_letter_code
_entity_poly.pdbx_strand_id
1 'polypeptide(L)'
;MANDITILKPLGYQRRSQCGYCKTSAGSSMFYVSSDNMRVDHYQELMDRGWRRSGTLYYKPDLLRACCPHYTIRLKAAEFKPRNEQKKPINKFNAYILGPEYKRNAAMLCPQSREEKRRLRGVFDLTSAVHKAEYDNIKRPVGKKSSKPIEPAHIFQVNLESDSFTEEKYSIFCQYQFKVHKDPASRWQTADFKRFLCSGLNQRTLKIAGKTLKLGSYHQCYRLDGKLVAVGVLDLLPHAVSSVYLFYDPDYSHLNFGKLSALREIDLALRGGYEYYYMGYYIHSCIKMRYKATYRPSFLLDPETHEWNLFDDDYQQKLDQNNYFSPSRYRSQGADVALLGQAQPTQLSLPTQNAPETTKERAKNFGDDDELELDEAGSDEEDAEIPEGSLFDYNIPGVLTKEQVQDLDLDHWKLVVRDMLIDLEDLRGWEESKLDDSGSIKGIAAEVIAATGPKLLEHSALSLF
;
A
#
# COMPACT_ATOMS: atom_id res chain seq x y z
N MET A 1 -0.78 -22.62 19.08
CA MET A 1 0.58 -22.07 19.29
C MET A 1 1.16 -21.49 17.99
N ALA A 2 1.10 -22.19 16.84
CA ALA A 2 1.63 -21.65 15.57
C ALA A 2 0.90 -20.39 15.04
N ASN A 3 -0.41 -20.23 15.26
CA ASN A 3 -1.19 -19.11 14.70
C ASN A 3 -0.98 -17.74 15.39
N ASP A 4 -0.21 -17.67 16.48
CA ASP A 4 -0.06 -16.46 17.29
C ASP A 4 1.30 -15.79 17.16
N ILE A 5 2.22 -16.34 16.37
CA ILE A 5 3.55 -15.75 16.12
C ILE A 5 3.74 -15.42 14.64
N THR A 6 4.52 -14.39 14.36
CA THR A 6 4.98 -14.15 12.99
C THR A 6 6.14 -15.09 12.66
N ILE A 7 6.15 -15.70 11.47
CA ILE A 7 7.29 -16.52 11.00
C ILE A 7 7.94 -15.81 9.82
N LEU A 8 9.22 -15.45 9.96
CA LEU A 8 9.99 -14.74 8.93
C LEU A 8 10.99 -15.67 8.26
N LYS A 9 10.94 -15.75 6.94
CA LYS A 9 11.89 -16.46 6.08
C LYS A 9 12.70 -15.43 5.29
N PRO A 10 13.95 -15.14 5.69
CA PRO A 10 14.77 -14.15 5.00
C PRO A 10 15.08 -14.57 3.57
N LEU A 11 14.92 -13.64 2.63
CA LEU A 11 15.35 -13.80 1.24
C LEU A 11 16.51 -12.85 0.89
N GLY A 12 16.85 -11.95 1.82
CA GLY A 12 18.02 -11.09 1.76
C GLY A 12 17.84 -9.84 0.90
N TYR A 13 18.94 -9.11 0.73
CA TYR A 13 19.01 -7.95 -0.15
C TYR A 13 19.21 -8.39 -1.59
N GLN A 14 18.37 -7.89 -2.49
CA GLN A 14 18.38 -8.26 -3.90
C GLN A 14 18.38 -7.02 -4.78
N ARG A 15 19.10 -7.11 -5.89
CA ARG A 15 19.17 -6.09 -6.93
C ARG A 15 18.59 -6.64 -8.22
N ARG A 16 17.64 -5.91 -8.80
CA ARG A 16 17.10 -6.18 -10.14
C ARG A 16 17.79 -5.28 -11.15
N SER A 17 18.09 -5.85 -12.32
CA SER A 17 18.71 -5.13 -13.45
C SER A 17 17.77 -4.13 -14.12
N GLN A 18 16.45 -4.36 -14.07
CA GLN A 18 15.43 -3.52 -14.67
C GLN A 18 14.44 -2.97 -13.63
N CYS A 19 14.01 -1.72 -13.80
CA CYS A 19 13.00 -1.11 -12.94
C CYS A 19 11.58 -1.35 -13.46
N GLY A 20 10.69 -1.89 -12.62
CA GLY A 20 9.28 -2.16 -12.97
C GLY A 20 8.43 -0.92 -13.32
N TYR A 21 8.92 0.30 -13.06
CA TYR A 21 8.18 1.54 -13.33
C TYR A 21 8.68 2.27 -14.58
N CYS A 22 9.98 2.59 -14.64
CA CYS A 22 10.56 3.33 -15.76
C CYS A 22 11.21 2.44 -16.81
N LYS A 23 11.27 1.12 -16.59
CA LYS A 23 11.86 0.11 -17.48
C LYS A 23 13.33 0.31 -17.84
N THR A 24 14.01 1.27 -17.20
CA THR A 24 15.43 1.52 -17.41
C THR A 24 16.30 0.46 -16.74
N SER A 25 17.52 0.29 -17.26
CA SER A 25 18.55 -0.59 -16.71
C SER A 25 19.22 -0.06 -15.44
N ALA A 26 18.75 1.07 -14.89
CA ALA A 26 19.18 1.55 -13.59
C ALA A 26 18.70 0.62 -12.46
N GLY A 27 17.66 -0.19 -12.72
CA GLY A 27 17.21 -1.23 -11.82
C GLY A 27 16.50 -0.74 -10.56
N SER A 28 16.31 -1.65 -9.62
CA SER A 28 15.84 -1.40 -8.26
C SER A 28 16.55 -2.33 -7.28
N SER A 29 16.66 -1.93 -6.03
CA SER A 29 17.19 -2.79 -4.97
C SER A 29 16.23 -2.79 -3.79
N MET A 30 16.03 -3.96 -3.22
CA MET A 30 15.05 -4.17 -2.14
C MET A 30 15.55 -5.26 -1.20
N PHE A 31 15.16 -5.17 0.06
CA PHE A 31 15.33 -6.26 1.02
C PHE A 31 14.04 -7.06 1.11
N TYR A 32 14.14 -8.38 1.02
CA TYR A 32 12.99 -9.29 0.97
C TYR A 32 12.95 -10.25 2.15
N VAL A 33 11.73 -10.50 2.63
CA VAL A 33 11.39 -11.56 3.59
C VAL A 33 10.09 -12.18 3.13
N SER A 34 9.96 -13.51 3.22
CA SER A 34 8.67 -14.17 3.04
C SER A 34 8.08 -14.58 4.39
N SER A 35 6.76 -14.62 4.47
CA SER A 35 6.05 -15.03 5.69
C SER A 35 4.70 -15.63 5.34
N ASP A 36 4.54 -16.92 5.63
CA ASP A 36 3.25 -17.63 5.49
C ASP A 36 2.31 -17.36 6.68
N ASN A 37 2.85 -16.80 7.76
CA ASN A 37 2.07 -16.42 8.93
C ASN A 37 2.61 -15.09 9.47
N MET A 38 1.99 -14.00 9.03
CA MET A 38 2.32 -12.64 9.48
C MET A 38 1.18 -12.11 10.35
N ARG A 39 1.51 -11.70 11.58
CA ARG A 39 0.59 -10.98 12.44
C ARG A 39 0.28 -9.60 11.84
N VAL A 40 -0.99 -9.20 11.83
CA VAL A 40 -1.42 -7.89 11.31
C VAL A 40 -0.80 -6.71 12.06
N ASP A 41 -0.47 -6.87 13.35
CA ASP A 41 0.27 -5.88 14.14
C ASP A 41 1.72 -5.78 13.71
N HIS A 42 2.41 -6.89 13.41
CA HIS A 42 3.77 -6.82 12.88
C HIS A 42 3.79 -6.21 11.47
N TYR A 43 2.82 -6.56 10.61
CA TYR A 43 2.75 -5.95 9.29
C TYR A 43 2.45 -4.45 9.34
N GLN A 44 1.66 -3.99 10.32
CA GLN A 44 1.47 -2.56 10.57
C GLN A 44 2.80 -1.87 10.89
N GLU A 45 3.63 -2.44 11.77
CA GLU A 45 4.96 -1.91 12.07
C GLU A 45 5.87 -1.88 10.84
N LEU A 46 5.84 -2.95 10.03
CA LEU A 46 6.58 -2.99 8.76
C LEU A 46 6.11 -1.87 7.81
N MET A 47 4.81 -1.68 7.65
CA MET A 47 4.26 -0.60 6.80
C MET A 47 4.68 0.80 7.27
N ASP A 48 4.75 1.00 8.59
CA ASP A 48 5.21 2.24 9.20
C ASP A 48 6.73 2.44 9.09
N ARG A 49 7.46 1.41 8.65
CA ARG A 49 8.88 1.43 8.29
C ARG A 49 9.13 1.36 6.78
N GLY A 50 8.08 1.57 5.99
CA GLY A 50 8.15 1.68 4.54
C GLY A 50 8.10 0.35 3.78
N TRP A 51 7.76 -0.76 4.44
CA TRP A 51 7.60 -2.06 3.79
C TRP A 51 6.24 -2.21 3.09
N ARG A 52 6.17 -3.08 2.07
CA ARG A 52 4.92 -3.56 1.45
C ARG A 52 4.97 -5.06 1.25
N ARG A 53 3.86 -5.63 0.79
CA ARG A 53 3.75 -7.06 0.50
C ARG A 53 3.04 -7.34 -0.81
N SER A 54 3.33 -8.52 -1.36
CA SER A 54 2.69 -9.15 -2.51
C SER A 54 2.45 -10.61 -2.14
N GLY A 55 1.21 -10.95 -1.79
CA GLY A 55 0.92 -12.23 -1.14
C GLY A 55 1.69 -12.40 0.18
N THR A 56 2.47 -13.48 0.27
CA THR A 56 3.35 -13.82 1.41
C THR A 56 4.76 -13.22 1.31
N LEU A 57 5.08 -12.51 0.21
CA LEU A 57 6.36 -11.82 0.03
C LEU A 57 6.28 -10.39 0.60
N TYR A 58 7.22 -10.01 1.44
CA TYR A 58 7.35 -8.67 2.04
C TYR A 58 8.66 -8.04 1.59
N TYR A 59 8.63 -6.74 1.31
CA TYR A 59 9.78 -6.05 0.74
C TYR A 59 9.91 -4.60 1.21
N LYS A 60 11.16 -4.19 1.46
CA LYS A 60 11.56 -2.80 1.75
C LYS A 60 12.46 -2.29 0.62
N PRO A 61 12.00 -1.30 -0.17
CA PRO A 61 12.83 -0.70 -1.19
C PRO A 61 14.00 0.08 -0.60
N ASP A 62 15.16 0.03 -1.26
CA ASP A 62 16.25 0.98 -1.06
C ASP A 62 16.01 2.21 -1.95
N LEU A 63 15.49 3.27 -1.34
CA LEU A 63 15.14 4.49 -2.06
C LEU A 63 16.37 5.27 -2.55
N LEU A 64 17.57 5.07 -1.97
CA LEU A 64 18.79 5.74 -2.44
C LEU A 64 19.29 5.13 -3.75
N ARG A 65 19.10 3.82 -3.92
CA ARG A 65 19.53 3.06 -5.10
C ARG A 65 18.37 2.76 -6.06
N ALA A 66 17.22 3.40 -5.87
CA ALA A 66 16.08 3.31 -6.78
C ALA A 66 16.08 4.48 -7.77
N CYS A 67 16.00 4.16 -9.06
CA CYS A 67 15.74 5.18 -10.09
C CYS A 67 14.34 5.82 -9.95
N CYS A 68 13.39 5.10 -9.33
CA CYS A 68 12.04 5.53 -9.01
C CYS A 68 11.76 5.33 -7.51
N PRO A 69 12.05 6.32 -6.65
CA PRO A 69 11.91 6.13 -5.19
C PRO A 69 10.47 5.94 -4.73
N HIS A 70 10.26 4.92 -3.89
CA HIS A 70 8.97 4.42 -3.41
C HIS A 70 8.60 5.04 -2.05
N TYR A 71 8.08 6.27 -2.05
CA TYR A 71 7.66 6.89 -0.78
C TYR A 71 6.37 6.26 -0.28
N THR A 72 6.33 5.86 0.98
CA THR A 72 5.07 5.42 1.59
C THR A 72 4.16 6.64 1.81
N ILE A 73 2.92 6.57 1.32
CA ILE A 73 1.94 7.66 1.45
C ILE A 73 0.70 7.20 2.21
N ARG A 74 0.26 8.02 3.17
CA ARG A 74 -1.01 7.85 3.89
C ARG A 74 -1.79 9.14 3.99
N LEU A 75 -3.05 9.04 4.39
CA LEU A 75 -3.85 10.17 4.84
C LEU A 75 -4.63 9.79 6.10
N LYS A 76 -4.97 10.78 6.92
CA LYS A 76 -5.83 10.59 8.08
C LYS A 76 -7.29 10.72 7.67
N ALA A 77 -8.08 9.67 7.89
CA ALA A 77 -9.43 9.57 7.32
C ALA A 77 -10.35 10.70 7.80
N ALA A 78 -10.27 11.05 9.09
CA ALA A 78 -11.06 12.12 9.70
C ALA A 78 -10.72 13.53 9.20
N GLU A 79 -9.54 13.73 8.60
CA GLU A 79 -9.07 15.04 8.13
C GLU A 79 -9.22 15.21 6.62
N PHE A 80 -9.60 14.15 5.90
CA PHE A 80 -9.69 14.14 4.45
C PHE A 80 -10.68 15.20 3.94
N LYS A 81 -10.21 16.03 3.00
CA LYS A 81 -11.01 17.09 2.37
C LYS A 81 -11.17 16.81 0.88
N PRO A 82 -12.30 16.19 0.46
CA PRO A 82 -12.51 15.87 -0.94
C PRO A 82 -12.59 17.15 -1.80
N ARG A 83 -11.94 17.09 -2.96
CA ARG A 83 -11.90 18.13 -4.00
C ARG A 83 -12.83 17.75 -5.16
N ASN A 84 -13.06 18.71 -6.06
CA ASN A 84 -13.98 18.52 -7.19
C ASN A 84 -13.60 17.34 -8.09
N GLU A 85 -12.30 17.03 -8.22
CA GLU A 85 -11.80 15.90 -9.01
C GLU A 85 -12.16 14.53 -8.43
N GLN A 86 -12.46 14.44 -7.12
CA GLN A 86 -12.98 13.23 -6.48
C GLN A 86 -14.51 13.29 -6.34
N LYS A 87 -15.08 14.46 -6.03
CA LYS A 87 -16.54 14.67 -5.92
C LYS A 87 -17.29 14.41 -7.24
N LYS A 88 -16.73 14.84 -8.37
CA LYS A 88 -17.36 14.67 -9.69
C LYS A 88 -17.58 13.19 -10.05
N PRO A 89 -16.55 12.32 -10.00
CA PRO A 89 -16.72 10.87 -10.23
C PRO A 89 -17.79 10.21 -9.37
N ILE A 90 -17.77 10.39 -8.05
CA ILE A 90 -18.77 9.75 -7.16
C ILE A 90 -20.19 10.29 -7.43
N ASN A 91 -20.34 11.58 -7.74
CA ASN A 91 -21.63 12.13 -8.12
C ASN A 91 -22.12 11.60 -9.49
N LYS A 92 -21.21 11.40 -10.45
CA LYS A 92 -21.51 10.79 -11.75
C LYS A 92 -21.90 9.32 -11.58
N PHE A 93 -21.17 8.58 -10.75
CA PHE A 93 -21.47 7.20 -10.41
C PHE A 93 -22.87 7.08 -9.77
N ASN A 94 -23.13 7.86 -8.71
CA ASN A 94 -24.45 7.92 -8.09
C ASN A 94 -25.56 8.30 -9.09
N ALA A 95 -25.25 9.18 -10.05
CA ALA A 95 -26.20 9.55 -11.08
C ALA A 95 -26.51 8.43 -12.06
N TYR A 96 -25.50 7.64 -12.42
CA TYR A 96 -25.60 6.47 -13.27
C TYR A 96 -26.45 5.38 -12.61
N ILE A 97 -26.12 4.99 -11.37
CA ILE A 97 -26.87 3.96 -10.64
C ILE A 97 -28.33 4.32 -10.46
N LEU A 98 -28.60 5.54 -9.99
CA LEU A 98 -29.99 5.97 -9.75
C LEU A 98 -30.77 6.11 -11.06
N GLY A 99 -30.16 6.65 -12.11
CA GLY A 99 -30.83 6.89 -13.38
C GLY A 99 -31.82 8.08 -13.37
N PRO A 100 -32.21 8.58 -14.55
CA PRO A 100 -33.05 9.77 -14.68
C PRO A 100 -34.51 9.53 -14.27
N GLU A 101 -35.04 8.33 -14.48
CA GLU A 101 -36.43 8.00 -14.16
C GLU A 101 -36.66 7.97 -12.65
N TYR A 102 -35.87 7.19 -11.92
CA TYR A 102 -35.91 7.16 -10.46
C TYR A 102 -35.77 8.56 -9.87
N LYS A 103 -34.80 9.35 -10.33
CA LYS A 103 -34.58 10.72 -9.80
C LYS A 103 -35.79 11.62 -9.97
N ARG A 104 -36.46 11.56 -11.14
CA ARG A 104 -37.70 12.31 -11.38
C ARG A 104 -38.81 11.86 -10.43
N ASN A 105 -39.01 10.56 -10.30
CA ASN A 105 -40.07 10.00 -9.46
C ASN A 105 -39.81 10.23 -7.95
N ALA A 106 -38.57 10.03 -7.49
CA ALA A 106 -38.15 10.26 -6.12
C ALA A 106 -38.29 11.73 -5.72
N ALA A 107 -38.00 12.68 -6.63
CA ALA A 107 -38.20 14.10 -6.37
C ALA A 107 -39.68 14.47 -6.13
N MET A 108 -40.61 13.74 -6.77
CA MET A 108 -42.05 13.92 -6.59
C MET A 108 -42.59 13.20 -5.34
N LEU A 109 -42.14 11.96 -5.10
CA LEU A 109 -42.66 11.09 -4.04
C LEU A 109 -42.00 11.30 -2.67
N CYS A 110 -40.77 11.80 -2.65
CA CYS A 110 -40.00 12.09 -1.45
C CYS A 110 -39.33 13.48 -1.56
N PRO A 111 -40.13 14.56 -1.59
CA PRO A 111 -39.58 15.89 -1.72
C PRO A 111 -38.71 16.23 -0.50
N GLN A 112 -37.46 16.61 -0.74
CA GLN A 112 -36.59 17.11 0.32
C GLN A 112 -37.10 18.46 0.82
N SER A 113 -37.19 18.62 2.14
CA SER A 113 -37.57 19.89 2.76
C SER A 113 -36.58 20.99 2.39
N ARG A 114 -37.04 22.26 2.43
CA ARG A 114 -36.16 23.41 2.18
C ARG A 114 -35.00 23.47 3.19
N GLU A 115 -35.26 23.05 4.42
CA GLU A 115 -34.28 22.96 5.50
C GLU A 115 -33.24 21.87 5.23
N GLU A 116 -33.66 20.69 4.77
CA GLU A 116 -32.74 19.62 4.41
C GLU A 116 -31.89 19.96 3.19
N LYS A 117 -32.49 20.60 2.17
CA LYS A 117 -31.74 21.15 1.03
C LYS A 117 -30.72 22.21 1.47
N ARG A 118 -31.05 23.03 2.50
CA ARG A 118 -30.13 24.03 3.06
C ARG A 118 -29.00 23.38 3.84
N ARG A 119 -29.29 22.35 4.64
CA ARG A 119 -28.28 21.56 5.38
C ARG A 119 -27.28 20.87 4.45
N LEU A 120 -27.78 20.33 3.34
CA LEU A 120 -26.96 19.67 2.30
C LEU A 120 -26.24 20.67 1.38
N ARG A 121 -26.49 21.98 1.52
CA ARG A 121 -25.91 23.01 0.66
C ARG A 121 -24.50 23.34 1.14
N GLY A 122 -23.50 23.06 0.31
CA GLY A 122 -22.12 23.52 0.52
C GLY A 122 -21.24 22.59 1.36
N VAL A 123 -21.80 21.58 2.04
CA VAL A 123 -21.03 20.56 2.77
C VAL A 123 -21.10 19.25 1.99
N PHE A 124 -19.94 18.73 1.57
CA PHE A 124 -19.86 17.40 1.00
C PHE A 124 -19.60 16.41 2.13
N ASP A 125 -20.59 15.58 2.42
CA ASP A 125 -20.47 14.48 3.37
C ASP A 125 -20.00 13.22 2.64
N LEU A 126 -18.80 12.74 2.98
CA LEU A 126 -18.17 11.60 2.31
C LEU A 126 -19.02 10.33 2.48
N THR A 127 -19.40 10.01 3.71
CA THR A 127 -20.17 8.82 4.04
C THR A 127 -21.48 8.77 3.26
N SER A 128 -22.25 9.85 3.29
CA SER A 128 -23.49 9.94 2.52
C SER A 128 -23.23 9.78 1.03
N ALA A 129 -22.19 10.41 0.48
CA ALA A 129 -21.91 10.35 -0.96
C ALA A 129 -21.49 8.94 -1.43
N VAL A 130 -20.68 8.25 -0.64
CA VAL A 130 -20.16 6.91 -0.93
C VAL A 130 -21.25 5.83 -0.84
N HIS A 131 -22.17 5.96 0.11
CA HIS A 131 -23.22 4.98 0.37
C HIS A 131 -24.56 5.28 -0.33
N LYS A 132 -24.67 6.45 -0.98
CA LYS A 132 -25.92 6.96 -1.58
C LYS A 132 -26.59 6.00 -2.57
N ALA A 133 -25.78 5.35 -3.40
CA ALA A 133 -26.26 4.52 -4.50
C ALA A 133 -26.37 3.04 -4.15
N GLU A 134 -26.04 2.65 -2.91
CA GLU A 134 -26.22 1.27 -2.48
C GLU A 134 -27.69 0.93 -2.38
N TYR A 135 -28.08 -0.21 -2.92
CA TYR A 135 -29.47 -0.61 -3.06
C TYR A 135 -30.27 -0.54 -1.74
N ASP A 136 -29.65 -0.95 -0.64
CA ASP A 136 -30.29 -0.96 0.69
C ASP A 136 -30.50 0.44 1.27
N ASN A 137 -29.75 1.45 0.81
CA ASN A 137 -29.86 2.83 1.26
C ASN A 137 -30.79 3.69 0.38
N ILE A 138 -31.21 3.17 -0.77
CA ILE A 138 -32.07 3.87 -1.72
C ILE A 138 -33.52 3.83 -1.22
N LYS A 139 -34.15 5.01 -1.10
CA LYS A 139 -35.57 5.14 -0.76
C LYS A 139 -36.43 4.71 -1.94
N ARG A 140 -37.28 3.69 -1.75
CA ARG A 140 -38.14 3.15 -2.81
C ARG A 140 -39.63 3.28 -2.44
N PRO A 141 -40.19 4.51 -2.41
CA PRO A 141 -41.60 4.72 -2.13
C PRO A 141 -42.48 4.13 -3.24
N VAL A 142 -43.69 3.72 -2.87
CA VAL A 142 -44.73 3.30 -3.81
C VAL A 142 -45.51 4.54 -4.29
N GLY A 143 -45.66 4.69 -5.61
CA GLY A 143 -46.38 5.83 -6.19
C GLY A 143 -47.90 5.67 -6.09
N LYS A 144 -48.66 6.78 -6.10
CA LYS A 144 -50.13 6.75 -6.04
C LYS A 144 -50.81 5.97 -7.19
N LYS A 145 -50.11 5.80 -8.32
CA LYS A 145 -50.62 5.15 -9.56
C LYS A 145 -50.01 3.78 -9.84
N SER A 146 -49.10 3.28 -9.00
CA SER A 146 -48.40 2.01 -9.18
C SER A 146 -48.42 1.22 -7.89
N SER A 147 -48.62 -0.10 -7.95
CA SER A 147 -48.48 -0.99 -6.80
C SER A 147 -47.02 -1.36 -6.50
N LYS A 148 -46.09 -1.07 -7.43
CA LYS A 148 -44.66 -1.37 -7.28
C LYS A 148 -43.88 -0.15 -6.76
N PRO A 149 -42.88 -0.36 -5.89
CA PRO A 149 -41.90 0.66 -5.55
C PRO A 149 -41.19 1.21 -6.78
N ILE A 150 -40.76 2.47 -6.72
CA ILE A 150 -39.80 2.98 -7.71
C ILE A 150 -38.44 2.30 -7.51
N GLU A 151 -37.78 1.92 -8.59
CA GLU A 151 -36.48 1.26 -8.55
C GLU A 151 -35.41 2.16 -9.22
N PRO A 152 -34.15 2.11 -8.77
CA PRO A 152 -33.03 2.74 -9.48
C PRO A 152 -32.80 2.07 -10.85
N ALA A 153 -32.04 2.73 -11.73
CA ALA A 153 -31.65 2.14 -13.01
C ALA A 153 -30.77 0.89 -12.86
N HIS A 154 -29.98 0.82 -11.78
CA HIS A 154 -29.13 -0.32 -11.47
C HIS A 154 -29.19 -0.67 -9.98
N ILE A 155 -29.03 -1.95 -9.67
CA ILE A 155 -28.84 -2.47 -8.32
C ILE A 155 -27.35 -2.47 -8.03
N PHE A 156 -26.90 -1.60 -7.12
CA PHE A 156 -25.49 -1.53 -6.73
C PHE A 156 -25.30 -2.03 -5.30
N GLN A 157 -24.35 -2.93 -5.11
CA GLN A 157 -24.01 -3.53 -3.83
C GLN A 157 -22.50 -3.57 -3.63
N VAL A 158 -22.05 -3.40 -2.40
CA VAL A 158 -20.63 -3.53 -2.04
C VAL A 158 -20.54 -4.43 -0.82
N ASN A 159 -19.73 -5.48 -0.92
CA ASN A 159 -19.53 -6.45 0.15
C ASN A 159 -18.04 -6.56 0.48
N LEU A 160 -17.74 -6.70 1.76
CA LEU A 160 -16.40 -7.03 2.22
C LEU A 160 -16.35 -8.54 2.45
N GLU A 161 -15.72 -9.25 1.53
CA GLU A 161 -15.60 -10.71 1.47
C GLU A 161 -14.21 -11.16 1.89
N SER A 162 -14.04 -12.47 2.14
CA SER A 162 -12.72 -13.06 2.26
C SER A 162 -11.89 -12.86 1.00
N ASP A 163 -10.58 -12.81 1.19
CA ASP A 163 -9.57 -12.79 0.12
C ASP A 163 -9.49 -14.13 -0.63
N SER A 164 -10.38 -15.08 -0.32
CA SER A 164 -10.46 -16.38 -1.00
C SER A 164 -10.73 -16.27 -2.50
N PHE A 165 -10.18 -17.24 -3.23
CA PHE A 165 -10.41 -17.44 -4.65
C PHE A 165 -11.89 -17.63 -4.99
N THR A 166 -12.31 -17.04 -6.10
CA THR A 166 -13.55 -17.38 -6.81
C THR A 166 -13.30 -17.23 -8.31
N GLU A 167 -13.99 -18.01 -9.12
CA GLU A 167 -13.89 -17.91 -10.59
C GLU A 167 -14.27 -16.50 -11.10
N GLU A 168 -15.26 -15.86 -10.47
CA GLU A 168 -15.72 -14.50 -10.83
C GLU A 168 -14.60 -13.46 -10.64
N LYS A 169 -13.94 -13.46 -9.46
CA LYS A 169 -12.79 -12.58 -9.15
C LYS A 169 -11.65 -12.82 -10.14
N TYR A 170 -11.31 -14.07 -10.40
CA TYR A 170 -10.22 -14.44 -11.30
C TYR A 170 -10.48 -14.00 -12.74
N SER A 171 -11.70 -14.21 -13.25
CA SER A 171 -12.07 -13.81 -14.62
C SER A 171 -11.91 -12.31 -14.84
N ILE A 172 -12.38 -11.48 -13.90
CA ILE A 172 -12.23 -10.02 -13.97
C ILE A 172 -10.76 -9.62 -13.91
N PHE A 173 -9.98 -10.26 -13.04
CA PHE A 173 -8.55 -10.02 -12.94
C PHE A 173 -7.85 -10.28 -14.29
N CYS A 174 -8.06 -11.43 -14.93
CA CYS A 174 -7.44 -11.72 -16.23
C CYS A 174 -7.86 -10.73 -17.32
N GLN A 175 -9.14 -10.32 -17.35
CA GLN A 175 -9.62 -9.30 -18.29
C GLN A 175 -8.96 -7.94 -18.04
N TYR A 176 -8.79 -7.58 -16.77
CA TYR A 176 -8.12 -6.35 -16.36
C TYR A 176 -6.64 -6.37 -16.79
N GLN A 177 -5.91 -7.43 -16.47
CA GLN A 177 -4.51 -7.59 -16.89
C GLN A 177 -4.37 -7.47 -18.40
N PHE A 178 -5.20 -8.17 -19.16
CA PHE A 178 -5.16 -8.13 -20.62
C PHE A 178 -5.48 -6.76 -21.21
N LYS A 179 -6.58 -6.13 -20.80
CA LYS A 179 -7.02 -4.86 -21.43
C LYS A 179 -6.21 -3.65 -20.93
N VAL A 180 -5.84 -3.64 -19.64
CA VAL A 180 -5.21 -2.48 -18.97
C VAL A 180 -3.68 -2.60 -18.91
N HIS A 181 -3.15 -3.77 -18.54
CA HIS A 181 -1.71 -4.01 -18.45
C HIS A 181 -1.10 -4.63 -19.72
N LYS A 182 -1.93 -4.98 -20.73
CA LYS A 182 -1.49 -5.64 -21.98
C LYS A 182 -0.84 -7.01 -21.79
N ASP A 183 -0.90 -7.57 -20.59
CA ASP A 183 -0.43 -8.90 -20.28
C ASP A 183 -1.36 -9.97 -20.86
N PRO A 184 -0.86 -10.96 -21.63
CA PRO A 184 -1.70 -11.99 -22.18
C PRO A 184 -2.31 -12.85 -21.06
N ALA A 185 -3.61 -13.16 -21.16
CA ALA A 185 -4.29 -13.97 -20.14
C ALA A 185 -3.64 -15.36 -19.93
N SER A 186 -2.91 -15.87 -20.92
CA SER A 186 -2.14 -17.12 -20.81
C SER A 186 -0.96 -17.05 -19.84
N ARG A 187 -0.48 -15.85 -19.49
CA ARG A 187 0.53 -15.61 -18.46
C ARG A 187 -0.01 -15.92 -17.07
N TRP A 188 -1.31 -15.68 -16.87
CA TRP A 188 -1.93 -15.73 -15.56
C TRP A 188 -2.57 -17.09 -15.33
N GLN A 189 -2.00 -17.88 -14.43
CA GLN A 189 -2.64 -19.10 -13.95
C GLN A 189 -3.38 -18.84 -12.65
N THR A 190 -4.33 -19.72 -12.34
CA THR A 190 -5.08 -19.68 -11.08
C THR A 190 -4.16 -19.72 -9.85
N ALA A 191 -3.02 -20.41 -9.94
CA ALA A 191 -2.03 -20.46 -8.86
C ALA A 191 -1.41 -19.08 -8.59
N ASP A 192 -1.08 -18.31 -9.64
CA ASP A 192 -0.48 -16.98 -9.50
C ASP A 192 -1.47 -16.00 -8.88
N PHE A 193 -2.73 -16.01 -9.32
CA PHE A 193 -3.77 -15.19 -8.71
C PHE A 193 -3.97 -15.53 -7.23
N LYS A 194 -3.98 -16.83 -6.87
CA LYS A 194 -4.08 -17.26 -5.47
C LYS A 194 -2.88 -16.79 -4.64
N ARG A 195 -1.67 -16.99 -5.16
CA ARG A 195 -0.43 -16.57 -4.50
C ARG A 195 -0.37 -15.06 -4.33
N PHE A 196 -0.89 -14.28 -5.28
CA PHE A 196 -0.81 -12.83 -5.26
C PHE A 196 -1.91 -12.18 -4.40
N LEU A 197 -3.16 -12.60 -4.58
CA LEU A 197 -4.34 -11.90 -4.06
C LEU A 197 -5.18 -12.71 -3.07
N CYS A 198 -4.87 -13.99 -2.85
CA CYS A 198 -5.64 -14.86 -1.94
C CYS A 198 -4.83 -15.48 -0.80
N SER A 199 -3.62 -14.97 -0.57
CA SER A 199 -2.65 -15.43 0.44
C SER A 199 -2.37 -14.32 1.45
N GLY A 200 -3.40 -13.55 1.78
CA GLY A 200 -3.27 -12.40 2.65
C GLY A 200 -3.08 -12.74 4.12
N LEU A 201 -3.24 -11.72 4.95
CA LEU A 201 -3.15 -11.79 6.39
C LEU A 201 -4.36 -12.50 6.98
N ASN A 202 -4.10 -13.34 7.98
CA ASN A 202 -5.14 -14.05 8.71
C ASN A 202 -6.20 -13.10 9.28
N GLN A 203 -7.47 -13.41 9.01
CA GLN A 203 -8.60 -12.59 9.42
C GLN A 203 -8.91 -12.77 10.90
N ARG A 204 -9.05 -11.66 11.62
CA ARG A 204 -9.50 -11.65 13.02
C ARG A 204 -10.47 -10.50 13.27
N THR A 205 -11.37 -10.67 14.23
CA THR A 205 -12.32 -9.63 14.61
C THR A 205 -12.16 -9.31 16.08
N LEU A 206 -11.87 -8.06 16.39
CA LEU A 206 -11.73 -7.56 17.77
C LEU A 206 -12.97 -6.76 18.17
N LYS A 207 -13.31 -6.79 19.45
CA LYS A 207 -14.32 -5.90 20.04
C LYS A 207 -13.62 -4.91 20.96
N ILE A 208 -13.58 -3.65 20.56
CA ILE A 208 -12.92 -2.56 21.31
C ILE A 208 -13.98 -1.52 21.66
N ALA A 209 -14.19 -1.26 22.95
CA ALA A 209 -15.16 -0.27 23.44
C ALA A 209 -16.57 -0.41 22.79
N GLY A 210 -17.04 -1.64 22.60
CA GLY A 210 -18.34 -1.95 21.99
C GLY A 210 -18.38 -1.83 20.45
N LYS A 211 -17.28 -1.43 19.79
CA LYS A 211 -17.14 -1.43 18.33
C LYS A 211 -16.41 -2.68 17.85
N THR A 212 -16.85 -3.19 16.71
CA THR A 212 -16.22 -4.33 16.04
C THR A 212 -15.15 -3.83 15.07
N LEU A 213 -13.89 -4.21 15.29
CA LEU A 213 -12.77 -3.92 14.42
C LEU A 213 -12.40 -5.19 13.65
N LYS A 214 -12.48 -5.17 12.32
CA LYS A 214 -12.04 -6.27 11.47
C LYS A 214 -10.55 -6.13 11.20
N LEU A 215 -9.82 -7.23 11.09
CA LEU A 215 -8.39 -7.22 10.81
C LEU A 215 -8.06 -8.37 9.86
N GLY A 216 -7.00 -8.21 9.09
CA GLY A 216 -6.56 -9.18 8.07
C GLY A 216 -6.90 -8.72 6.66
N SER A 217 -6.72 -9.60 5.67
CA SER A 217 -6.94 -9.28 4.26
C SER A 217 -8.37 -9.56 3.83
N TYR A 218 -8.91 -8.68 2.98
CA TYR A 218 -10.28 -8.77 2.48
C TYR A 218 -10.37 -8.34 1.02
N HIS A 219 -11.38 -8.87 0.32
CA HIS A 219 -11.81 -8.38 -0.98
C HIS A 219 -13.06 -7.50 -0.83
N GLN A 220 -12.93 -6.21 -1.14
CA GLN A 220 -14.05 -5.29 -1.27
C GLN A 220 -14.64 -5.42 -2.68
N CYS A 221 -15.73 -6.17 -2.78
CA CYS A 221 -16.36 -6.58 -4.03
C CYS A 221 -17.52 -5.64 -4.39
N TYR A 222 -17.48 -5.09 -5.59
CA TYR A 222 -18.48 -4.16 -6.12
C TYR A 222 -19.36 -4.88 -7.14
N ARG A 223 -20.66 -4.97 -6.88
CA ARG A 223 -21.63 -5.63 -7.75
C ARG A 223 -22.62 -4.65 -8.35
N LEU A 224 -22.85 -4.80 -9.65
CA LEU A 224 -23.84 -4.07 -10.41
C LEU A 224 -24.80 -5.06 -11.06
N ASP A 225 -26.08 -4.95 -10.76
CA ASP A 225 -27.14 -5.85 -11.24
C ASP A 225 -26.83 -7.34 -11.02
N GLY A 226 -26.19 -7.63 -9.87
CA GLY A 226 -25.77 -8.97 -9.49
C GLY A 226 -24.42 -9.42 -10.05
N LYS A 227 -23.83 -8.71 -11.02
CA LYS A 227 -22.51 -9.00 -11.61
C LYS A 227 -21.39 -8.32 -10.82
N LEU A 228 -20.33 -9.03 -10.47
CA LEU A 228 -19.10 -8.39 -9.96
C LEU A 228 -18.43 -7.57 -11.07
N VAL A 229 -18.13 -6.31 -10.76
CA VAL A 229 -17.56 -5.35 -11.72
C VAL A 229 -16.26 -4.72 -11.24
N ALA A 230 -15.94 -4.82 -9.95
CA ALA A 230 -14.65 -4.42 -9.41
C ALA A 230 -14.33 -5.14 -8.11
N VAL A 231 -13.04 -5.22 -7.78
CA VAL A 231 -12.52 -5.79 -6.53
C VAL A 231 -11.37 -4.92 -6.03
N GLY A 232 -11.52 -4.36 -4.84
CA GLY A 232 -10.40 -3.79 -4.08
C GLY A 232 -9.83 -4.83 -3.13
N VAL A 233 -8.53 -5.04 -3.14
CA VAL A 233 -7.80 -5.93 -2.23
C VAL A 233 -7.22 -5.07 -1.12
N LEU A 234 -7.67 -5.34 0.11
CA LEU A 234 -7.43 -4.49 1.27
C LEU A 234 -6.79 -5.27 2.41
N ASP A 235 -5.84 -4.64 3.10
CA ASP A 235 -5.42 -5.07 4.43
C ASP A 235 -6.03 -4.16 5.49
N LEU A 236 -6.76 -4.76 6.42
CA LEU A 236 -7.30 -4.07 7.59
C LEU A 236 -6.34 -4.34 8.76
N LEU A 237 -5.67 -3.29 9.20
CA LEU A 237 -4.61 -3.32 10.20
C LEU A 237 -5.06 -2.60 11.48
N PRO A 238 -4.34 -2.72 12.61
CA PRO A 238 -4.78 -2.18 13.88
C PRO A 238 -5.22 -0.71 13.85
N HIS A 239 -4.58 0.13 13.01
CA HIS A 239 -4.94 1.54 12.90
C HIS A 239 -5.04 2.04 11.44
N ALA A 240 -4.97 1.15 10.46
CA ALA A 240 -4.95 1.51 9.04
C ALA A 240 -5.83 0.62 8.16
N VAL A 241 -6.42 1.22 7.13
CA VAL A 241 -6.90 0.53 5.92
C VAL A 241 -5.83 0.70 4.86
N SER A 242 -5.27 -0.39 4.35
CA SER A 242 -4.25 -0.36 3.30
C SER A 242 -4.82 -0.88 1.98
N SER A 243 -4.71 -0.06 0.93
CA SER A 243 -5.04 -0.45 -0.44
C SER A 243 -3.87 -1.24 -1.02
N VAL A 244 -4.07 -2.54 -1.27
CA VAL A 244 -3.05 -3.43 -1.84
C VAL A 244 -3.13 -3.42 -3.36
N TYR A 245 -4.33 -3.72 -3.89
CA TYR A 245 -4.55 -3.80 -5.33
C TYR A 245 -6.00 -3.48 -5.70
N LEU A 246 -6.23 -3.03 -6.93
CA LEU A 246 -7.57 -2.79 -7.47
C LEU A 246 -7.63 -3.27 -8.91
N PHE A 247 -8.60 -4.14 -9.20
CA PHE A 247 -8.91 -4.56 -10.56
C PHE A 247 -10.42 -4.46 -10.81
N TYR A 248 -10.80 -4.21 -12.05
CA TYR A 248 -12.20 -4.01 -12.43
C TYR A 248 -12.47 -4.49 -13.84
N ASP A 249 -13.73 -4.76 -14.14
CA ASP A 249 -14.19 -5.10 -15.48
C ASP A 249 -14.03 -3.86 -16.39
N PRO A 250 -13.15 -3.91 -17.40
CA PRO A 250 -12.79 -2.74 -18.21
C PRO A 250 -13.96 -2.14 -18.99
N ASP A 251 -15.06 -2.88 -19.20
CA ASP A 251 -16.27 -2.36 -19.83
C ASP A 251 -16.94 -1.27 -18.96
N TYR A 252 -16.63 -1.27 -17.65
CA TYR A 252 -17.07 -0.25 -16.69
C TYR A 252 -16.01 0.81 -16.37
N SER A 253 -14.93 0.91 -17.16
CA SER A 253 -13.86 1.90 -17.00
C SER A 253 -14.37 3.36 -16.88
N HIS A 254 -15.44 3.69 -17.60
CA HIS A 254 -16.10 5.00 -17.59
C HIS A 254 -16.65 5.42 -16.21
N LEU A 255 -16.79 4.48 -15.26
CA LEU A 255 -17.24 4.70 -13.89
C LEU A 255 -16.12 5.15 -12.95
N ASN A 256 -14.84 5.04 -13.35
CA ASN A 256 -13.66 5.48 -12.57
C ASN A 256 -13.48 4.78 -11.22
N PHE A 257 -13.46 3.44 -11.21
CA PHE A 257 -13.31 2.65 -9.97
C PHE A 257 -12.11 3.03 -9.11
N GLY A 258 -10.98 3.47 -9.68
CA GLY A 258 -9.83 3.93 -8.90
C GLY A 258 -10.13 5.09 -7.94
N LYS A 259 -10.96 6.05 -8.35
CA LYS A 259 -11.38 7.15 -7.46
C LYS A 259 -12.51 6.74 -6.52
N LEU A 260 -13.42 5.90 -7.02
CA LEU A 260 -14.55 5.41 -6.22
C LEU A 260 -14.05 4.54 -5.07
N SER A 261 -13.09 3.65 -5.32
CA SER A 261 -12.53 2.75 -4.33
C SER A 261 -11.76 3.53 -3.26
N ALA A 262 -10.91 4.48 -3.66
CA ALA A 262 -10.20 5.32 -2.71
C ALA A 262 -11.17 6.10 -1.79
N LEU A 263 -12.23 6.72 -2.33
CA LEU A 263 -13.24 7.39 -1.48
C LEU A 263 -13.96 6.42 -0.54
N ARG A 264 -14.25 5.22 -1.02
CA ARG A 264 -14.87 4.15 -0.23
C ARG A 264 -13.96 3.65 0.88
N GLU A 265 -12.68 3.47 0.60
CA GLU A 265 -11.66 2.98 1.53
C GLU A 265 -11.34 4.03 2.61
N ILE A 266 -11.35 5.32 2.26
CA ILE A 266 -11.27 6.42 3.25
C ILE A 266 -12.49 6.39 4.18
N ASP A 267 -13.70 6.20 3.64
CA ASP A 267 -14.91 6.08 4.45
C ASP A 267 -14.91 4.81 5.31
N LEU A 268 -14.38 3.69 4.78
CA LEU A 268 -14.16 2.46 5.53
C LEU A 268 -13.21 2.70 6.72
N ALA A 269 -12.12 3.43 6.52
CA ALA A 269 -11.21 3.82 7.58
C ALA A 269 -11.95 4.60 8.67
N LEU A 270 -12.67 5.66 8.26
CA LEU A 270 -13.43 6.53 9.17
C LEU A 270 -14.50 5.77 9.98
N ARG A 271 -15.34 4.98 9.32
CA ARG A 271 -16.46 4.27 9.96
C ARG A 271 -16.02 3.02 10.72
N GLY A 272 -14.96 2.37 10.24
CA GLY A 272 -14.38 1.17 10.86
C GLY A 272 -13.59 1.46 12.13
N GLY A 273 -13.28 2.73 12.42
CA GLY A 273 -12.48 3.12 13.57
C GLY A 273 -10.97 3.01 13.36
N TYR A 274 -10.53 2.95 12.10
CA TYR A 274 -9.12 3.09 11.73
C TYR A 274 -8.76 4.58 11.64
N GLU A 275 -7.49 4.91 11.86
CA GLU A 275 -7.05 6.30 11.80
C GLU A 275 -6.65 6.72 10.38
N TYR A 276 -5.95 5.83 9.67
CA TYR A 276 -5.32 6.17 8.40
C TYR A 276 -5.79 5.29 7.25
N TYR A 277 -5.72 5.87 6.06
CA TYR A 277 -5.81 5.17 4.80
C TYR A 277 -4.45 5.22 4.09
N TYR A 278 -3.87 4.05 3.83
CA TYR A 278 -2.59 3.88 3.14
C TYR A 278 -2.86 3.59 1.67
N MET A 279 -2.31 4.43 0.79
CA MET A 279 -2.53 4.34 -0.66
C MET A 279 -1.39 3.57 -1.36
N GLY A 280 -0.63 2.74 -0.65
CA GLY A 280 0.57 2.08 -1.17
C GLY A 280 1.76 3.03 -1.28
N TYR A 281 2.55 2.89 -2.34
CA TYR A 281 3.67 3.79 -2.63
C TYR A 281 3.24 5.02 -3.45
N TYR A 282 3.97 6.12 -3.28
CA TYR A 282 3.97 7.31 -4.10
C TYR A 282 5.34 7.42 -4.77
N ILE A 283 5.34 7.44 -6.10
CA ILE A 283 6.55 7.58 -6.90
C ILE A 283 6.40 8.87 -7.68
N HIS A 284 7.20 9.88 -7.33
CA HIS A 284 7.02 11.24 -7.84
C HIS A 284 7.21 11.35 -9.36
N SER A 285 8.15 10.59 -9.90
CA SER A 285 8.45 10.50 -11.33
C SER A 285 7.38 9.76 -12.14
N CYS A 286 6.56 8.91 -11.51
CA CYS A 286 5.58 8.08 -12.19
C CYS A 286 4.21 8.78 -12.30
N ILE A 287 3.80 9.16 -13.52
CA ILE A 287 2.54 9.87 -13.79
C ILE A 287 1.33 9.10 -13.22
N LYS A 288 1.29 7.77 -13.40
CA LYS A 288 0.23 6.88 -12.88
C LYS A 288 0.13 6.88 -11.35
N MET A 289 1.14 7.36 -10.63
CA MET A 289 1.16 7.44 -9.17
C MET A 289 0.93 8.86 -8.63
N ARG A 290 1.06 9.90 -9.47
CA ARG A 290 0.93 11.30 -9.05
C ARG A 290 -0.45 11.65 -8.49
N TYR A 291 -1.50 10.93 -8.91
CA TYR A 291 -2.87 11.18 -8.46
C TYR A 291 -3.03 11.05 -6.93
N LYS A 292 -2.20 10.25 -6.25
CA LYS A 292 -2.27 10.06 -4.78
C LYS A 292 -2.01 11.36 -4.01
N ALA A 293 -1.20 12.25 -4.58
CA ALA A 293 -0.93 13.60 -4.04
C ALA A 293 -2.17 14.51 -3.98
N THR A 294 -3.23 14.16 -4.72
CA THR A 294 -4.46 14.96 -4.79
C THR A 294 -5.41 14.69 -3.62
N TYR A 295 -5.20 13.58 -2.89
CA TYR A 295 -5.89 13.29 -1.65
C TYR A 295 -5.19 14.05 -0.52
N ARG A 296 -5.87 15.07 0.03
CA ARG A 296 -5.28 15.98 1.01
C ARG A 296 -6.13 16.09 2.29
N PRO A 297 -5.49 16.36 3.44
CA PRO A 297 -4.03 16.31 3.66
C PRO A 297 -3.52 14.86 3.55
N SER A 298 -2.35 14.69 2.93
CA SER A 298 -1.63 13.41 2.89
C SER A 298 -0.22 13.61 3.44
N PHE A 299 0.41 12.51 3.81
CA PHE A 299 1.70 12.50 4.48
C PHE A 299 2.60 11.46 3.82
N LEU A 300 3.87 11.82 3.60
CA LEU A 300 4.91 10.90 3.17
C LEU A 300 5.74 10.46 4.38
N LEU A 301 6.07 9.18 4.42
CA LEU A 301 7.00 8.63 5.39
C LEU A 301 8.42 9.06 5.03
N ASP A 302 9.13 9.68 5.97
CA ASP A 302 10.56 9.96 5.82
C ASP A 302 11.31 8.61 5.74
N PRO A 303 12.04 8.34 4.66
CA PRO A 303 12.73 7.07 4.49
C PRO A 303 13.85 6.83 5.52
N GLU A 304 14.34 7.85 6.21
CA GLU A 304 15.47 7.71 7.15
C GLU A 304 15.01 7.58 8.60
N THR A 305 14.04 8.38 9.03
CA THR A 305 13.58 8.41 10.43
C THR A 305 12.24 7.74 10.66
N HIS A 306 11.51 7.38 9.59
CA HIS A 306 10.12 6.92 9.65
C HIS A 306 9.13 7.95 10.23
N GLU A 307 9.51 9.24 10.22
CA GLU A 307 8.61 10.32 10.60
C GLU A 307 7.62 10.65 9.47
N TRP A 308 6.36 10.89 9.82
CA TRP A 308 5.34 11.29 8.86
C TRP A 308 5.36 12.79 8.62
N ASN A 309 5.68 13.21 7.41
CA ASN A 309 5.78 14.61 7.02
C ASN A 309 4.59 15.00 6.13
N LEU A 310 4.03 16.19 6.34
CA LEU A 310 2.94 16.70 5.51
C LEU A 310 3.40 16.80 4.05
N PHE A 311 2.60 16.25 3.14
CA PHE A 311 2.89 16.30 1.71
C PHE A 311 2.24 17.54 1.06
N ASP A 312 2.84 18.69 1.34
CA ASP A 312 2.44 20.00 0.82
C ASP A 312 3.20 20.38 -0.45
N ASP A 313 2.98 21.61 -0.91
CA ASP A 313 3.55 22.10 -2.16
C ASP A 313 5.08 22.33 -2.04
N ASP A 314 5.61 22.63 -0.83
CA ASP A 314 7.06 22.74 -0.58
C ASP A 314 7.75 21.38 -0.69
N TYR A 315 7.17 20.34 -0.07
CA TYR A 315 7.68 18.97 -0.21
C TYR A 315 7.66 18.54 -1.69
N GLN A 316 6.58 18.83 -2.41
CA GLN A 316 6.48 18.53 -3.85
C GLN A 316 7.59 19.21 -4.66
N GLN A 317 7.85 20.50 -4.41
CA GLN A 317 8.92 21.24 -5.08
C GLN A 317 10.32 20.63 -4.82
N LYS A 318 10.56 20.11 -3.61
CA LYS A 318 11.82 19.43 -3.27
C LYS A 318 11.97 18.11 -4.03
N LEU A 319 10.89 17.35 -4.23
CA LEU A 319 10.89 16.15 -5.07
C LEU A 319 11.00 16.46 -6.58
N ASP A 320 10.52 17.61 -7.04
CA ASP A 320 10.74 18.04 -8.43
C ASP A 320 12.23 18.28 -8.72
N GLN A 321 12.98 18.75 -7.70
CA GLN A 321 14.41 19.08 -7.79
C GLN A 321 15.34 17.89 -7.50
N ASN A 322 14.87 16.89 -6.75
CA ASN A 322 15.70 15.78 -6.28
C ASN A 322 15.02 14.44 -6.57
N ASN A 323 15.78 13.47 -7.08
CA ASN A 323 15.28 12.10 -7.25
C ASN A 323 14.88 11.50 -5.90
N TYR A 324 15.77 11.64 -4.91
CA TYR A 324 15.58 11.21 -3.54
C TYR A 324 15.55 12.44 -2.61
N PHE A 325 14.62 12.46 -1.66
CA PHE A 325 14.48 13.52 -0.68
C PHE A 325 14.01 12.96 0.67
N SER A 326 14.79 13.25 1.71
CA SER A 326 14.45 13.03 3.10
C SER A 326 14.47 14.37 3.85
N PRO A 327 13.37 14.78 4.48
CA PRO A 327 13.34 15.97 5.32
C PRO A 327 14.35 15.93 6.46
N SER A 328 14.49 14.80 7.15
CA SER A 328 15.44 14.65 8.26
C SER A 328 16.89 14.83 7.80
N ARG A 329 17.30 14.18 6.70
CA ARG A 329 18.65 14.38 6.13
C ARG A 329 18.92 15.83 5.76
N TYR A 330 17.95 16.48 5.12
CA TYR A 330 18.11 17.88 4.73
C TYR A 330 18.26 18.81 5.94
N ARG A 331 17.50 18.57 7.02
CA ARG A 331 17.64 19.32 8.29
C ARG A 331 19.02 19.12 8.91
N SER A 332 19.54 17.90 8.95
CA SER A 332 20.87 17.61 9.52
C SER A 332 21.99 18.29 8.72
N GLN A 333 21.95 18.20 7.39
CA GLN A 333 22.94 18.87 6.53
C GLN A 333 22.88 20.41 6.63
N GLY A 334 21.68 20.99 6.75
CA GLY A 334 21.52 22.42 6.98
C GLY A 334 22.02 22.89 8.35
N ALA A 335 21.89 22.04 9.38
CA ALA A 335 22.42 22.31 10.72
C ALA A 335 23.96 22.28 10.75
N ASP A 336 24.57 21.34 10.03
CA ASP A 336 26.04 21.25 9.91
C ASP A 336 26.64 22.48 9.21
N VAL A 337 26.00 22.98 8.15
CA VAL A 337 26.43 24.20 7.45
C VAL A 337 26.25 25.45 8.30
N ALA A 338 25.22 25.50 9.16
CA ALA A 338 25.01 26.60 10.10
C ALA A 338 26.00 26.60 11.28
N LEU A 339 26.49 25.42 11.68
CA LEU A 339 27.53 25.26 12.71
C LEU A 339 28.94 25.56 12.18
N LEU A 340 29.21 25.32 10.89
CA LEU A 340 30.50 25.52 10.23
C LEU A 340 30.69 26.92 9.63
N GLY A 341 30.23 27.97 10.30
CA GLY A 341 30.39 29.36 9.87
C GLY A 341 31.80 29.65 9.30
N GLN A 342 31.83 30.00 8.01
CA GLN A 342 33.01 30.38 7.21
C GLN A 342 34.05 29.28 6.92
N ALA A 343 33.66 28.24 6.19
CA ALA A 343 34.58 27.55 5.28
C ALA A 343 33.83 27.13 4.00
N GLN A 344 34.45 27.34 2.84
CA GLN A 344 33.88 26.94 1.54
C GLN A 344 33.56 25.43 1.53
N PRO A 345 32.48 24.99 0.86
CA PRO A 345 32.08 23.60 0.90
C PRO A 345 33.08 22.74 0.12
N THR A 346 33.83 21.89 0.84
CA THR A 346 34.51 20.72 0.27
C THR A 346 33.45 19.75 -0.25
N GLN A 347 33.37 19.62 -1.57
CA GLN A 347 32.55 18.63 -2.25
C GLN A 347 33.02 17.21 -1.85
N LEU A 348 32.22 16.50 -1.06
CA LEU A 348 32.28 15.03 -1.09
C LEU A 348 31.71 14.58 -2.43
N SER A 349 32.55 13.94 -3.24
CA SER A 349 32.20 13.44 -4.57
C SER A 349 31.13 12.36 -4.49
N LEU A 350 29.92 12.71 -4.94
CA LEU A 350 28.93 11.75 -5.43
C LEU A 350 29.56 10.94 -6.57
N PRO A 351 29.19 9.66 -6.77
CA PRO A 351 29.61 8.91 -7.94
C PRO A 351 29.19 9.67 -9.21
N THR A 352 30.14 9.96 -10.08
CA THR A 352 29.95 10.67 -11.34
C THR A 352 29.01 9.87 -12.24
N GLN A 353 27.73 10.24 -12.25
CA GLN A 353 26.81 9.96 -13.34
C GLN A 353 26.42 11.31 -13.95
N ASN A 354 26.20 11.31 -15.28
CA ASN A 354 25.85 12.49 -16.08
C ASN A 354 24.83 13.41 -15.39
N ALA A 355 24.89 14.71 -15.67
CA ALA A 355 24.06 15.77 -15.08
C ALA A 355 22.64 15.26 -14.73
N PRO A 356 22.16 15.41 -13.48
CA PRO A 356 20.91 14.79 -13.06
C PRO A 356 19.76 15.42 -13.84
N GLU A 357 19.19 14.65 -14.79
CA GLU A 357 17.89 14.98 -15.38
C GLU A 357 16.89 15.19 -14.25
N THR A 358 16.20 16.32 -14.29
CA THR A 358 15.16 16.69 -13.32
C THR A 358 14.04 15.64 -13.32
N THR A 359 13.29 15.52 -12.23
CA THR A 359 12.15 14.58 -12.18
C THR A 359 11.13 14.88 -13.31
N LYS A 360 11.04 16.13 -13.74
CA LYS A 360 10.24 16.58 -14.89
C LYS A 360 10.75 16.07 -16.24
N GLU A 361 12.05 15.90 -16.41
CA GLU A 361 12.64 15.31 -17.61
C GLU A 361 12.47 13.80 -17.63
N ARG A 362 12.68 13.12 -16.50
CA ARG A 362 12.43 11.67 -16.37
C ARG A 362 10.97 11.31 -16.54
N ALA A 363 10.04 12.19 -16.14
CA ALA A 363 8.61 12.01 -16.37
C ALA A 363 8.25 11.84 -17.86
N LYS A 364 9.09 12.33 -18.79
CA LYS A 364 8.89 12.15 -20.25
C LYS A 364 9.11 10.70 -20.70
N ASN A 365 9.80 9.88 -19.90
CA ASN A 365 10.00 8.45 -20.15
C ASN A 365 8.82 7.61 -19.68
N PHE A 366 7.74 8.24 -19.19
CA PHE A 366 6.49 7.57 -18.82
C PHE A 366 5.41 8.08 -19.77
N GLY A 367 5.18 7.38 -20.87
CA GLY A 367 3.95 7.53 -21.65
C GLY A 367 2.74 7.15 -20.79
N ASP A 368 1.57 7.75 -21.06
CA ASP A 368 0.31 7.36 -20.38
C ASP A 368 0.00 5.85 -20.55
N ASP A 369 0.59 5.23 -21.57
CA ASP A 369 0.46 3.81 -21.92
C ASP A 369 1.52 2.89 -21.26
N ASP A 370 2.56 3.40 -20.60
CA ASP A 370 3.69 2.57 -20.13
C ASP A 370 3.35 1.75 -18.87
N GLU A 371 3.57 0.44 -18.96
CA GLU A 371 3.11 -0.60 -18.02
C GLU A 371 3.71 -0.45 -16.61
N LEU A 372 2.85 -0.55 -15.59
CA LEU A 372 3.29 -0.84 -14.23
C LEU A 372 3.50 -2.35 -14.15
N GLU A 373 4.76 -2.81 -14.10
CA GLU A 373 5.04 -4.20 -13.77
C GLU A 373 4.67 -4.47 -12.32
N LEU A 374 4.01 -5.60 -12.11
CA LEU A 374 3.76 -6.13 -10.78
C LEU A 374 5.10 -6.65 -10.25
N ASP A 375 5.49 -6.26 -9.04
CA ASP A 375 6.62 -6.89 -8.34
C ASP A 375 6.18 -8.32 -7.96
N GLU A 376 6.26 -9.24 -8.93
CA GLU A 376 5.86 -10.63 -8.77
C GLU A 376 7.00 -11.47 -8.20
N ALA A 377 6.62 -12.42 -7.35
CA ALA A 377 7.50 -13.43 -6.79
C ALA A 377 7.70 -14.64 -7.73
N GLY A 378 7.09 -14.65 -8.92
CA GLY A 378 6.91 -15.87 -9.72
C GLY A 378 7.66 -15.96 -11.05
N SER A 379 7.90 -14.84 -11.73
CA SER A 379 8.57 -14.82 -13.03
C SER A 379 9.93 -14.12 -13.03
N ASP A 380 10.30 -13.46 -11.94
CA ASP A 380 11.39 -12.47 -11.91
C ASP A 380 12.61 -12.94 -11.10
N GLU A 381 12.62 -14.19 -10.61
CA GLU A 381 13.78 -14.74 -9.89
C GLU A 381 15.02 -14.89 -10.80
N GLU A 382 14.84 -14.98 -12.12
CA GLU A 382 15.95 -15.18 -13.06
C GLU A 382 16.86 -13.93 -13.22
N ASP A 383 16.37 -12.73 -12.90
CA ASP A 383 17.11 -11.46 -13.08
C ASP A 383 17.52 -10.78 -11.75
N ALA A 384 17.27 -11.42 -10.61
CA ALA A 384 17.61 -10.89 -9.29
C ALA A 384 19.00 -11.35 -8.84
N GLU A 385 19.94 -10.40 -8.72
CA GLU A 385 21.27 -10.64 -8.18
C GLU A 385 21.25 -10.43 -6.66
N ILE A 386 21.81 -11.37 -5.89
CA ILE A 386 22.09 -11.20 -4.46
C ILE A 386 23.51 -10.63 -4.34
N PRO A 387 23.67 -9.34 -3.99
CA PRO A 387 24.98 -8.73 -3.91
C PRO A 387 25.80 -9.35 -2.78
N GLU A 388 27.12 -9.51 -2.99
CA GLU A 388 28.03 -9.93 -1.92
C GLU A 388 28.21 -8.84 -0.86
N GLY A 389 28.35 -9.24 0.40
CA GLY A 389 28.57 -8.35 1.54
C GLY A 389 27.48 -8.46 2.60
N SER A 390 27.50 -7.53 3.57
CA SER A 390 26.45 -7.42 4.58
C SER A 390 25.49 -6.28 4.27
N LEU A 391 24.23 -6.40 4.71
CA LEU A 391 23.23 -5.34 4.63
C LEU A 391 23.74 -4.00 5.18
N PHE A 392 24.56 -4.06 6.24
CA PHE A 392 25.10 -2.89 6.92
C PHE A 392 26.03 -2.06 6.03
N ASP A 393 26.65 -2.66 5.01
CA ASP A 393 27.53 -1.95 4.06
C ASP A 393 26.74 -1.01 3.13
N TYR A 394 25.46 -1.34 2.86
CA TYR A 394 24.63 -0.57 1.94
C TYR A 394 24.05 0.70 2.57
N ASN A 395 24.05 0.87 3.90
CA ASN A 395 23.51 2.09 4.53
C ASN A 395 22.09 2.45 4.01
N ILE A 396 21.21 1.44 3.92
CA ILE A 396 19.85 1.61 3.38
C ILE A 396 19.05 2.56 4.30
N PRO A 397 18.33 3.56 3.77
CA PRO A 397 17.54 4.48 4.59
C PRO A 397 16.57 3.77 5.54
N GLY A 398 16.63 4.13 6.82
CA GLY A 398 15.74 3.63 7.87
C GLY A 398 16.05 2.21 8.33
N VAL A 399 17.10 1.57 7.80
CA VAL A 399 17.63 0.32 8.37
C VAL A 399 18.53 0.66 9.56
N LEU A 400 18.43 -0.11 10.64
CA LEU A 400 19.27 0.10 11.82
C LEU A 400 20.75 -0.12 11.49
N THR A 401 21.64 0.63 12.13
CA THR A 401 23.07 0.40 12.02
C THR A 401 23.48 -0.86 12.78
N LYS A 402 24.68 -1.38 12.49
CA LYS A 402 25.24 -2.54 13.19
C LYS A 402 25.32 -2.30 14.71
N GLU A 403 25.72 -1.10 15.12
CA GLU A 403 25.81 -0.70 16.52
C GLU A 403 24.44 -0.71 17.19
N GLN A 404 23.41 -0.19 16.52
CA GLN A 404 22.05 -0.21 17.06
C GLN A 404 21.50 -1.63 17.21
N VAL A 405 21.88 -2.56 16.32
CA VAL A 405 21.48 -3.97 16.42
C VAL A 405 22.26 -4.71 17.50
N GLN A 406 23.53 -4.34 17.72
CA GLN A 406 24.37 -4.91 18.79
C GLN A 406 23.78 -4.68 20.20
N ASP A 407 23.01 -3.60 20.37
CA ASP A 407 22.31 -3.27 21.61
C ASP A 407 20.96 -4.02 21.78
N LEU A 408 20.54 -4.82 20.80
CA LEU A 408 19.31 -5.61 20.86
C LEU A 408 19.56 -7.03 21.36
N ASP A 409 18.56 -7.58 22.05
CA ASP A 409 18.56 -8.97 22.50
C ASP A 409 18.17 -9.91 21.35
N LEU A 410 19.16 -10.30 20.54
CA LEU A 410 18.99 -11.32 19.50
C LEU A 410 19.03 -12.74 20.09
N ASP A 411 19.64 -12.92 21.25
CA ASP A 411 19.92 -14.21 21.88
C ASP A 411 18.62 -15.00 22.14
N HIS A 412 17.59 -14.29 22.63
CA HIS A 412 16.27 -14.87 22.93
C HIS A 412 15.26 -14.79 21.78
N TRP A 413 15.70 -14.36 20.60
CA TRP A 413 14.82 -14.43 19.43
C TRP A 413 14.65 -15.88 19.00
N LYS A 414 13.44 -16.25 18.56
CA LYS A 414 13.12 -17.66 18.31
C LYS A 414 13.52 -18.09 16.91
N LEU A 415 14.05 -19.31 16.79
CA LEU A 415 14.24 -20.01 15.52
C LEU A 415 13.29 -21.21 15.44
N VAL A 416 12.63 -21.36 14.29
CA VAL A 416 11.83 -22.54 13.95
C VAL A 416 12.76 -23.66 13.49
N VAL A 417 12.79 -24.75 14.23
CA VAL A 417 13.50 -25.98 13.86
C VAL A 417 12.51 -27.14 13.91
N ARG A 418 12.12 -27.63 12.72
CA ARG A 418 11.00 -28.57 12.56
C ARG A 418 9.73 -27.97 13.19
N ASP A 419 9.18 -28.59 14.23
CA ASP A 419 7.98 -28.13 14.93
C ASP A 419 8.28 -27.47 16.29
N MET A 420 9.53 -27.12 16.55
CA MET A 420 9.98 -26.51 17.82
C MET A 420 10.50 -25.09 17.62
N LEU A 421 10.34 -24.28 18.67
CA LEU A 421 10.97 -22.97 18.81
C LEU A 421 12.13 -23.11 19.78
N ILE A 422 13.32 -22.71 19.35
CA ILE A 422 14.51 -22.64 20.19
C ILE A 422 15.02 -21.19 20.23
N ASP A 423 15.75 -20.85 21.28
CA ASP A 423 16.44 -19.56 21.35
C ASP A 423 17.67 -19.57 20.44
N LEU A 424 18.04 -18.42 19.88
CA LEU A 424 19.19 -18.31 19.00
C LEU A 424 20.50 -18.54 19.76
N GLU A 425 20.58 -18.20 21.05
CA GLU A 425 21.74 -18.49 21.90
C GLU A 425 22.04 -19.99 22.06
N ASP A 426 21.01 -20.85 21.94
CA ASP A 426 21.17 -22.30 22.01
C ASP A 426 21.88 -22.89 20.78
N LEU A 427 22.09 -22.08 19.73
CA LEU A 427 22.77 -22.53 18.52
C LEU A 427 24.27 -22.64 18.72
N ARG A 428 24.82 -23.77 18.26
CA ARG A 428 26.27 -23.96 18.22
C ARG A 428 26.92 -22.90 17.33
N GLY A 429 27.89 -22.16 17.87
CA GLY A 429 28.62 -21.14 17.13
C GLY A 429 28.00 -19.73 17.21
N TRP A 430 26.90 -19.55 17.96
CA TRP A 430 26.19 -18.27 18.05
C TRP A 430 27.07 -17.16 18.65
N GLU A 431 27.75 -17.45 19.76
CA GLU A 431 28.61 -16.49 20.45
C GLU A 431 29.80 -16.03 19.61
N GLU A 432 30.39 -16.94 18.84
CA GLU A 432 31.58 -16.66 18.03
C GLU A 432 31.25 -15.98 16.68
N SER A 433 30.00 -16.06 16.24
CA SER A 433 29.54 -15.48 14.97
C SER A 433 29.44 -13.96 15.04
N LYS A 434 29.65 -13.29 13.89
CA LYS A 434 29.58 -11.83 13.78
C LYS A 434 28.24 -11.38 13.21
N LEU A 435 27.78 -10.20 13.63
CA LEU A 435 26.54 -9.60 13.11
C LEU A 435 26.62 -9.22 11.63
N ASP A 436 27.82 -8.95 11.11
CA ASP A 436 28.07 -8.57 9.71
C ASP A 436 28.52 -9.75 8.83
N ASP A 437 28.41 -10.98 9.32
CA ASP A 437 28.64 -12.18 8.52
C ASP A 437 27.30 -12.71 7.98
N SER A 438 26.93 -12.25 6.78
CA SER A 438 25.68 -12.61 6.10
C SER A 438 25.53 -14.10 5.78
N GLY A 439 26.62 -14.89 5.87
CA GLY A 439 26.59 -16.35 5.75
C GLY A 439 26.25 -17.09 7.05
N SER A 440 26.31 -16.41 8.20
CA SER A 440 26.01 -17.00 9.51
C SER A 440 24.55 -16.77 9.93
N ILE A 441 24.02 -17.65 10.79
CA ILE A 441 22.66 -17.47 11.34
C ILE A 441 22.55 -16.14 12.10
N LYS A 442 23.62 -15.73 12.81
CA LYS A 442 23.67 -14.48 13.57
C LYS A 442 23.64 -13.25 12.67
N GLY A 443 24.39 -13.27 11.57
CA GLY A 443 24.33 -12.18 10.59
C GLY A 443 22.99 -12.11 9.87
N ILE A 444 22.42 -13.25 9.44
CA ILE A 444 21.08 -13.28 8.85
C ILE A 444 20.04 -12.71 9.82
N ALA A 445 20.06 -13.11 11.10
CA ALA A 445 19.17 -12.58 12.12
C ALA A 445 19.35 -11.07 12.32
N ALA A 446 20.60 -10.61 12.39
CA ALA A 446 20.95 -9.21 12.53
C ALA A 446 20.41 -8.35 11.37
N GLU A 447 20.59 -8.81 10.13
CA GLU A 447 20.12 -8.09 8.93
C GLU A 447 18.59 -8.01 8.86
N VAL A 448 17.90 -9.11 9.19
CA VAL A 448 16.43 -9.11 9.23
C VAL A 448 15.91 -8.11 10.26
N ILE A 449 16.45 -8.09 11.48
CA ILE A 449 16.01 -7.17 12.52
C ILE A 449 16.43 -5.73 12.22
N ALA A 450 17.60 -5.52 11.61
CA ALA A 450 18.00 -4.21 11.14
C ALA A 450 16.96 -3.62 10.18
N ALA A 451 16.50 -4.43 9.21
CA ALA A 451 15.55 -4.00 8.19
C ALA A 451 14.11 -3.88 8.72
N THR A 452 13.67 -4.86 9.52
CA THR A 452 12.28 -4.96 10.00
C THR A 452 12.01 -4.14 11.25
N GLY A 453 13.04 -3.90 12.08
CA GLY A 453 12.95 -3.16 13.33
C GLY A 453 12.76 -4.05 14.57
N PRO A 454 13.05 -3.51 15.77
CA PRO A 454 13.22 -4.30 16.99
C PRO A 454 11.90 -4.90 17.51
N LYS A 455 10.75 -4.28 17.20
CA LYS A 455 9.44 -4.81 17.61
C LYS A 455 9.16 -6.21 17.08
N LEU A 456 9.78 -6.60 15.96
CA LEU A 456 9.60 -7.95 15.42
C LEU A 456 10.41 -8.99 16.20
N LEU A 457 11.27 -8.64 17.16
CA LEU A 457 11.87 -9.63 18.07
C LEU A 457 10.82 -10.29 18.97
N GLU A 458 9.76 -9.56 19.29
CA GLU A 458 8.67 -10.05 20.15
C GLU A 458 7.67 -10.86 19.33
N HIS A 459 7.19 -11.98 19.87
CA HIS A 459 6.12 -12.79 19.26
C HIS A 459 6.37 -13.15 17.78
N SER A 460 7.62 -13.35 17.40
CA SER A 460 8.00 -13.84 16.08
C SER A 460 9.12 -14.88 16.17
N ALA A 461 9.35 -15.58 15.06
CA ALA A 461 10.44 -16.51 14.90
C ALA A 461 11.02 -16.45 13.48
N LEU A 462 12.32 -16.75 13.36
CA LEU A 462 12.99 -16.99 12.09
C LEU A 462 12.74 -18.42 11.61
N SER A 463 12.67 -18.60 10.29
CA SER A 463 12.62 -19.90 9.62
C SER A 463 13.70 -19.92 8.54
N LEU A 464 14.76 -20.69 8.78
CA LEU A 464 15.93 -20.79 7.90
C LEU A 464 16.04 -22.14 7.16
N PHE A 465 15.19 -23.10 7.52
CA PHE A 465 15.24 -24.49 7.04
C PHE A 465 13.89 -24.94 6.47
#